data_AF-A0AA50HYN1-F1
#
_entry.id   AF-A0AA50HYN1-F1
#
_cell.length_a   1.000
_cell.length_b   1.000
_cell.length_c   1.000
_cell.angle_alpha   90.00
_cell.angle_beta   90.00
_cell.angle_gamma   90.00
#
_symmetry.space_group_name_H-M   'P 1'
#
loop_
_entity.id
_entity.type
_entity.pdbx_description
1 polymer ?
#
loop_
_entity_poly.entity_id
_entity_poly.type
_entity_poly.pdbx_seq_one_letter_code
_entity_poly.pdbx_strand_id
1 'polypeptide(L)' 'MAKSTVTYWNPLTSNNQNEWHPIEGLEGMAEEITLSIDGETGEYTRLTRFFPRPTQHRWEAKVMTIPKRYLS' A
#
# COMPACT_ATOMS: atom_id res chain seq x y z
N MET A 1 -13.57 -36.68 -8.60
CA MET A 1 -13.59 -35.32 -8.01
C MET A 1 -14.34 -34.41 -8.96
N ALA A 2 -15.39 -33.74 -8.50
CA ALA A 2 -16.09 -32.73 -9.29
C ALA A 2 -15.30 -31.41 -9.25
N LYS A 3 -15.23 -30.70 -10.37
CA LYS A 3 -14.64 -29.36 -10.40
C LYS A 3 -15.55 -28.41 -9.63
N SER A 4 -15.02 -27.66 -8.67
CA SER A 4 -15.76 -26.57 -8.04
C SER A 4 -15.73 -25.33 -8.94
N THR A 5 -16.75 -24.49 -8.81
CA THR A 5 -16.81 -23.20 -9.49
C THR A 5 -17.04 -22.14 -8.41
N VAL A 6 -16.32 -21.03 -8.50
CA VAL A 6 -16.48 -19.89 -7.61
C VAL A 6 -16.80 -18.66 -8.44
N THR A 7 -17.69 -17.81 -7.94
CA THR A 7 -17.94 -16.51 -8.57
C THR A 7 -16.67 -15.68 -8.50
N TYR A 8 -16.24 -15.15 -9.65
CA TYR A 8 -15.12 -14.24 -9.69
C TYR A 8 -15.37 -13.04 -8.77
N TRP A 9 -14.39 -12.75 -7.92
CA TRP A 9 -14.44 -11.64 -6.99
C TRP A 9 -13.17 -10.80 -7.15
N ASN A 10 -13.35 -9.50 -7.36
CA ASN A 10 -12.25 -8.57 -7.62
C ASN A 10 -11.95 -7.73 -6.36
N PRO A 11 -10.83 -8.01 -5.65
CA PRO A 11 -10.47 -7.30 -4.41
C PRO A 11 -10.11 -5.83 -4.62
N LEU A 12 -9.88 -5.40 -5.87
CA LEU A 12 -9.47 -4.03 -6.21
C LEU A 12 -10.66 -3.10 -6.51
N THR A 13 -11.89 -3.63 -6.53
CA THR A 13 -13.08 -2.80 -6.73
C THR A 13 -13.38 -1.96 -5.50
N SER A 14 -13.92 -0.76 -5.71
CA SER A 14 -14.30 0.15 -4.62
C SER A 14 -15.30 -0.48 -3.64
N ASN A 15 -16.18 -1.35 -4.14
CA ASN A 15 -17.21 -2.02 -3.34
C ASN A 15 -16.64 -2.98 -2.29
N ASN A 16 -15.39 -3.44 -2.48
CA ASN A 16 -14.71 -4.38 -1.60
C ASN A 16 -13.63 -3.70 -0.74
N GLN A 17 -13.57 -2.36 -0.71
CA GLN A 17 -12.57 -1.65 0.10
C GLN A 17 -12.69 -1.94 1.60
N ASN A 18 -13.90 -2.22 2.09
CA ASN A 18 -14.14 -2.51 3.50
C ASN A 18 -13.60 -3.87 3.96
N GLU A 19 -13.28 -4.77 3.02
CA GLU A 19 -12.69 -6.09 3.30
C GLU A 19 -11.17 -6.02 3.49
N TRP A 20 -10.56 -4.85 3.25
CA TRP A 20 -9.14 -4.63 3.51
C TRP A 20 -8.95 -4.29 4.98
N HIS A 21 -7.93 -4.88 5.59
CA HIS A 21 -7.60 -4.68 6.99
C HIS A 21 -6.23 -4.00 7.11
N PRO A 22 -6.05 -3.02 8.02
CA PRO A 22 -4.74 -2.48 8.32
C PRO A 22 -3.81 -3.58 8.84
N ILE A 23 -2.55 -3.52 8.40
CA ILE A 23 -1.52 -4.42 8.92
C ILE A 23 -1.02 -3.86 10.24
N GLU A 24 -0.99 -4.72 11.27
CA GLU A 24 -0.48 -4.35 12.60
C GLU A 24 0.96 -3.81 12.50
N GLY A 25 1.18 -2.60 13.02
CA GLY A 25 2.46 -1.90 12.97
C GLY A 25 2.74 -1.15 11.66
N LEU A 26 1.82 -1.19 10.68
CA LEU A 26 1.87 -0.43 9.43
C LEU A 26 0.56 0.37 9.19
N GLU A 27 -0.12 0.76 10.26
CA GLU A 27 -1.38 1.51 10.19
C GLU A 27 -1.21 2.80 9.37
N GLY A 28 -2.12 3.02 8.42
CA GLY A 28 -2.06 4.15 7.50
C GLY A 28 -0.94 4.07 6.45
N MET A 29 -0.11 3.02 6.46
CA MET A 29 0.93 2.78 5.46
C MET A 29 0.61 1.58 4.57
N ALA A 30 0.00 0.54 5.12
CA ALA A 30 -0.34 -0.67 4.38
C ALA A 30 -1.59 -1.35 4.92
N GLU A 31 -2.28 -2.03 4.01
CA GLU A 31 -3.42 -2.88 4.31
C GLU A 31 -3.28 -4.21 3.57
N GLU A 32 -3.96 -5.22 4.08
CA GLU A 32 -3.98 -6.57 3.55
C GLU A 32 -5.38 -7.14 3.40
N ILE A 33 -5.50 -8.12 2.50
CA ILE A 33 -6.72 -8.89 2.28
C ILE A 33 -6.37 -10.34 1.94
N THR A 34 -7.08 -11.29 2.53
CA THR A 34 -6.87 -12.73 2.26
C THR A 34 -7.69 -13.14 1.06
N LEU A 35 -7.04 -13.64 0.01
CA LEU A 35 -7.69 -14.04 -1.26
C LEU A 35 -8.13 -15.50 -1.22
N SER A 36 -7.35 -16.34 -0.56
CA SER A 36 -7.64 -17.75 -0.40
C SER A 36 -7.01 -18.27 0.88
N ILE A 37 -7.66 -19.25 1.48
CA ILE A 37 -7.15 -20.04 2.60
C ILE A 37 -7.52 -21.49 2.35
N ASP A 38 -6.54 -22.37 2.38
CA ASP A 38 -6.72 -23.80 2.39
C ASP A 38 -6.84 -24.27 3.84
N GLY A 39 -8.00 -24.79 4.21
CA GLY A 39 -8.27 -25.27 5.56
C GLY A 39 -7.58 -26.58 5.92
N GLU A 40 -7.10 -27.35 4.95
CA GLU A 40 -6.43 -28.63 5.19
C GLU A 40 -4.92 -28.45 5.41
N THR A 41 -4.28 -27.66 4.55
CA THR A 41 -2.83 -27.42 4.61
C THR A 41 -2.46 -26.20 5.44
N GLY A 42 -3.39 -25.25 5.60
CA GLY A 42 -3.12 -23.94 6.19
C GLY A 42 -2.44 -22.97 5.22
N GLU A 43 -2.26 -23.34 3.95
CA GLU A 43 -1.74 -22.42 2.94
C GLU A 43 -2.73 -21.27 2.71
N TYR A 44 -2.22 -20.06 2.54
CA TYR A 44 -3.06 -18.91 2.23
C TYR A 44 -2.37 -17.97 1.27
N THR A 45 -3.17 -17.32 0.44
CA THR A 45 -2.71 -16.25 -0.45
C THR A 45 -3.25 -14.92 0.07
N ARG A 46 -2.36 -13.96 0.27
CA ARG A 46 -2.69 -12.62 0.76
C ARG A 46 -2.20 -11.56 -0.21
N LEU A 47 -2.99 -10.52 -0.38
CA LEU A 47 -2.60 -9.34 -1.14
C LEU A 47 -2.36 -8.19 -0.16
N THR A 48 -1.20 -7.54 -0.29
CA THR A 48 -0.84 -6.36 0.50
C THR A 48 -0.75 -5.15 -0.43
N ARG A 49 -1.41 -4.06 -0.05
CA ARG A 49 -1.29 -2.76 -0.75
C ARG A 49 -0.58 -1.77 0.15
N PHE A 50 0.36 -1.03 -0.43
CA PHE A 50 1.08 0.04 0.25
C PHE A 50 0.55 1.39 -0.21
N PHE A 51 0.20 2.24 0.74
CA PHE A 51 -0.16 3.62 0.46
C PHE A 51 1.10 4.45 0.21
N PRO A 52 1.04 5.40 -0.73
CA PRO A 52 2.12 6.37 -0.87
C PRO A 52 2.27 7.12 0.45
N ARG A 53 3.48 7.12 1.01
CA ARG A 53 3.77 7.96 2.19
C ARG A 53 3.44 9.41 1.84
N PRO A 54 2.72 10.16 2.69
CA PRO A 54 2.59 11.59 2.50
C PRO A 54 4.01 12.17 2.49
N THR A 55 4.36 12.90 1.43
CA THR A 55 5.63 13.62 1.31
C THR A 55 5.69 14.73 2.36
N GLN A 56 5.98 14.39 3.61
CA GLN A 56 6.27 15.35 4.67
C GLN A 56 7.72 15.85 4.59
N HIS A 57 8.17 16.23 3.39
CA HIS A 57 9.34 17.07 3.24
C HIS A 57 9.05 18.07 2.13
N ARG A 58 8.44 19.18 2.52
CA ARG A 58 8.56 20.42 1.75
C ARG A 58 10.04 20.80 1.86
N TRP A 59 10.82 20.54 0.80
CA TRP A 59 12.20 21.02 0.76
C TRP A 59 12.14 22.55 0.82
N GLU A 60 12.50 23.13 1.97
CA GLU A 60 12.70 24.57 2.04
C GLU A 60 13.89 24.90 1.14
N ALA A 61 13.62 25.49 -0.01
CA ALA A 61 14.66 25.97 -0.91
C ALA A 61 15.44 27.06 -0.16
N LYS A 62 16.63 26.71 0.34
CA LYS A 62 17.55 27.70 0.90
C LYS A 62 18.09 28.52 -0.26
N VAL A 63 17.54 29.72 -0.45
CA VAL A 63 18.08 30.69 -1.42
C VAL A 63 19.45 31.13 -0.92
N MET A 64 20.51 30.57 -1.50
CA MET A 64 21.87 31.03 -1.25
C MET A 64 22.12 32.30 -2.07
N THR A 65 22.04 33.45 -1.41
CA THR A 65 22.51 34.71 -2.02
C THR A 65 24.03 34.68 -2.06
N ILE A 66 24.62 34.56 -3.24
CA ILE A 66 26.07 34.68 -3.43
C ILE A 66 26.45 36.16 -3.26
N PRO A 67 27.30 36.52 -2.28
CA PRO A 67 27.76 37.90 -2.15
C PRO A 67 28.65 38.29 -3.34
N LYS A 68 28.40 39.47 -3.93
CA LYS A 68 29.15 40.10 -5.04
C LYS A 68 30.59 40.50 -4.67
N ARG A 69 31.36 39.65 -3.98
CA ARG A 69 32.75 39.95 -3.61
C ARG A 69 33.80 39.22 -4.45
N TYR A 70 33.37 38.49 -5.48
CA TYR A 70 34.24 37.77 -6.42
C TYR A 70 34.10 38.25 -7.87
N LEU A 71 33.68 39.50 -8.08
CA LEU A 71 33.75 40.17 -9.37
C LEU A 71 34.69 41.38 -9.24
N SER A 72 35.99 41.10 -9.23
CA SER A 72 37.07 42.05 -9.54
C SER A 72 38.28 41.27 -10.00
#